data_AF-A0A5K8A6G6-F1
#
_entry.id   AF-A0A5K8A6G6-F1
#
_cell.length_a   1.000
_cell.length_b   1.000
_cell.length_c   1.000
_cell.angle_alpha   90.00
_cell.angle_beta   90.00
_cell.angle_gamma   90.00
#
_symmetry.space_group_name_H-M   'P 1'
#
loop_
_entity.id
_entity.type
_entity.pdbx_description
1 polymer ?
#
loop_
_entity_poly.entity_id
_entity_poly.type
_entity_poly.pdbx_seq_one_letter_code
_entity_poly.pdbx_strand_id
1 'polypeptide(L)'
;MKSVTAETSSVSMATDKTRYIRDEIIKIVLTNSLDTPVWYIGYPQPELVFWTIERAKDGGWLKLGFRLPLIEDGREVCRFAMYERPIGAVMELRSNSNLHYEWNQKICMPKIVNNSTEPEMIERGRYRFVLHYSLDTVKSENIKNEPWKRPIELGEIKVVYSNEFILE
;
A
#
# COMPACT_ATOMS: atom_id res chain seq x y z
N MET A 1 -19.68 -24.06 -30.18
CA MET A 1 -19.77 -22.78 -29.44
C MET A 1 -18.92 -22.93 -28.18
N LYS A 2 -17.72 -22.33 -28.15
CA LYS A 2 -16.90 -22.26 -26.93
C LYS A 2 -17.45 -21.10 -26.10
N SER A 3 -17.86 -21.38 -24.87
CA SER A 3 -18.16 -20.33 -23.90
C SER A 3 -16.86 -19.58 -23.61
N VAL A 4 -16.75 -18.37 -24.13
CA VAL A 4 -15.79 -17.39 -23.62
C VAL A 4 -16.32 -17.04 -22.24
N THR A 5 -15.70 -17.59 -21.20
CA THR A 5 -15.82 -17.06 -19.85
C THR A 5 -15.41 -15.59 -19.95
N ALA A 6 -16.38 -14.69 -19.87
CA ALA A 6 -16.11 -13.28 -19.70
C ALA A 6 -15.22 -13.17 -18.47
N GLU A 7 -13.93 -12.85 -18.66
CA GLU A 7 -13.09 -12.42 -17.56
C GLU A 7 -13.82 -11.24 -16.94
N THR A 8 -14.33 -11.44 -15.72
CA THR A 8 -14.93 -10.37 -14.94
C THR A 8 -13.88 -9.29 -14.78
N SER A 9 -14.05 -8.21 -15.54
CA SER A 9 -13.26 -6.99 -15.43
C SER A 9 -13.26 -6.58 -13.96
N SER A 10 -12.08 -6.57 -13.34
CA SER A 10 -11.94 -6.40 -11.91
C SER A 10 -10.61 -5.73 -11.56
N VAL A 11 -10.58 -5.13 -10.36
CA VAL A 11 -9.35 -4.69 -9.74
C VAL A 11 -8.76 -5.87 -8.98
N SER A 12 -7.49 -6.18 -9.23
CA SER A 12 -6.78 -7.30 -8.59
C SER A 12 -5.43 -6.86 -8.03
N MET A 13 -4.99 -7.53 -6.98
CA MET A 13 -3.68 -7.32 -6.37
C MET A 13 -3.00 -8.67 -6.23
N ALA A 14 -1.71 -8.75 -6.52
CA ALA A 14 -0.94 -9.98 -6.42
C ALA A 14 0.51 -9.71 -6.02
N THR A 15 1.12 -10.73 -5.42
CA THR A 15 2.57 -10.81 -5.26
C THR A 15 3.16 -11.77 -6.30
N ASP A 16 4.45 -11.64 -6.62
CA ASP A 16 5.11 -12.52 -7.59
C ASP A 16 5.29 -13.96 -7.09
N LYS A 17 5.30 -14.17 -5.77
CA LYS A 17 5.47 -15.48 -5.12
C LYS A 17 4.61 -15.57 -3.85
N THR A 18 4.49 -16.78 -3.32
CA THR A 18 3.77 -17.05 -2.06
C THR A 18 4.70 -17.37 -0.90
N ARG A 19 6.03 -17.38 -1.11
CA ARG A 19 7.04 -17.63 -0.09
C ARG A 19 8.26 -16.77 -0.39
N TYR A 20 8.80 -16.14 0.65
CA TYR A 20 9.96 -15.26 0.57
C TYR A 20 10.90 -15.54 1.74
N ILE A 21 12.21 -15.54 1.45
CA ILE A 21 13.23 -15.52 2.50
C ILE A 21 13.52 -14.08 2.94
N ARG A 22 14.23 -13.88 4.06
CA ARG A 22 14.64 -12.54 4.50
C ARG A 22 15.43 -11.79 3.43
N ASP A 23 15.19 -10.49 3.36
CA ASP A 23 15.78 -9.53 2.42
C ASP A 23 15.43 -9.77 0.94
N GLU A 24 14.60 -10.77 0.64
CA GLU A 24 14.07 -10.96 -0.70
C GLU A 24 13.07 -9.85 -1.06
N ILE A 25 13.17 -9.35 -2.29
CA ILE A 25 12.24 -8.33 -2.80
C ILE A 25 10.89 -8.98 -3.10
N ILE A 26 9.84 -8.46 -2.46
CA ILE A 26 8.46 -8.76 -2.79
C ILE A 26 8.02 -7.81 -3.89
N LYS A 27 7.61 -8.37 -5.04
CA LYS A 27 7.02 -7.57 -6.12
C LYS A 27 5.51 -7.62 -6.00
N ILE A 28 4.92 -6.45 -5.92
CA ILE A 28 3.48 -6.25 -5.78
C ILE A 28 2.97 -5.67 -7.10
N VAL A 29 1.92 -6.27 -7.64
CA VAL A 29 1.23 -5.79 -8.83
C VAL A 29 -0.21 -5.51 -8.47
N LEU A 30 -0.65 -4.28 -8.72
CA LEU A 30 -2.03 -3.86 -8.67
C LEU A 30 -2.51 -3.63 -10.10
N THR A 31 -3.56 -4.32 -10.51
CA THR A 31 -4.10 -4.28 -11.86
C THR A 31 -5.52 -3.74 -11.82
N ASN A 32 -5.80 -2.77 -12.68
CA ASN A 32 -7.16 -2.36 -13.01
C ASN A 32 -7.52 -2.88 -14.40
N SER A 33 -8.30 -3.96 -14.47
CA SER A 33 -8.82 -4.52 -15.73
C SER A 33 -10.19 -3.96 -16.11
N LEU A 34 -10.65 -2.88 -15.47
CA LEU A 34 -11.88 -2.18 -15.84
C LEU A 34 -11.61 -1.21 -16.99
N ASP A 35 -12.66 -0.92 -17.77
CA ASP A 35 -12.65 0.12 -18.79
C ASP A 35 -12.74 1.55 -18.22
N THR A 36 -12.87 1.66 -16.89
CA THR A 36 -12.91 2.93 -16.15
C THR A 36 -11.74 3.03 -15.18
N PRO A 37 -11.25 4.24 -14.88
CA PRO A 37 -10.25 4.42 -13.83
C PRO A 37 -10.80 4.05 -12.46
N VAL A 38 -9.90 3.72 -11.54
CA VAL A 38 -10.20 3.59 -10.12
C VAL A 38 -9.30 4.50 -9.30
N TRP A 39 -9.72 4.78 -8.08
CA TRP A 39 -9.13 5.83 -7.26
C TRP A 39 -8.69 5.27 -5.93
N TYR A 40 -7.49 5.62 -5.50
CA TYR A 40 -6.93 5.16 -4.23
C TYR A 40 -6.20 6.30 -3.52
N ILE A 41 -5.97 6.15 -2.22
CA ILE A 41 -5.16 7.12 -1.48
C ILE A 41 -3.68 6.75 -1.65
N GLY A 42 -2.94 7.62 -2.32
CA GLY A 42 -1.48 7.59 -2.31
C GLY A 42 -0.92 8.69 -1.41
N TYR A 43 0.40 8.69 -1.24
CA TYR A 43 1.09 9.70 -0.44
C TYR A 43 2.30 10.20 -1.22
N PRO A 44 2.56 11.52 -1.23
CA PRO A 44 3.80 12.06 -1.80
C PRO A 44 5.03 11.70 -0.95
N GLN A 45 4.83 11.41 0.34
CA GLN A 45 5.90 11.00 1.25
C GLN A 45 6.34 9.55 0.93
N PRO A 46 7.63 9.30 0.63
CA PRO A 46 8.10 7.98 0.19
C PRO A 46 8.03 6.90 1.28
N GLU A 47 7.96 7.29 2.55
CA GLU A 47 7.76 6.37 3.67
C GLU A 47 6.32 5.87 3.83
N LEU A 48 5.38 6.40 3.05
CA LEU A 48 3.97 6.05 3.06
C LEU A 48 3.57 5.41 1.73
N VAL A 49 2.81 4.33 1.81
CA VAL A 49 2.43 3.51 0.66
C VAL A 49 0.92 3.45 0.49
N PHE A 50 0.49 3.15 -0.74
CA PHE A 50 -0.91 3.02 -1.12
C PHE A 50 -1.56 1.73 -0.60
N TRP A 51 -0.75 0.78 -0.13
CA TRP A 51 -1.19 -0.49 0.42
C TRP A 51 -1.00 -0.55 1.93
N THR A 52 -1.76 -1.43 2.57
CA THR A 52 -1.51 -1.87 3.96
C THR A 52 -1.26 -3.37 3.95
N ILE A 53 -0.72 -3.90 5.04
CA ILE A 53 -0.46 -5.33 5.16
C ILE A 53 -1.15 -5.87 6.42
N GLU A 54 -1.71 -7.06 6.28
CA GLU A 54 -2.30 -7.81 7.38
C GLU A 54 -1.48 -9.07 7.64
N ARG A 55 -1.35 -9.42 8.92
CA ARG A 55 -0.71 -10.66 9.37
C ARG A 55 -1.75 -11.61 9.92
N ALA A 56 -1.67 -12.88 9.54
CA ALA A 56 -2.50 -13.91 10.13
C ALA A 56 -2.13 -14.11 11.61
N LYS A 57 -3.10 -13.96 12.51
CA LYS A 57 -2.92 -14.16 13.95
C LYS A 57 -4.24 -14.62 14.59
N ASP A 58 -4.18 -15.65 15.44
CA ASP A 58 -5.33 -16.15 16.22
C ASP A 58 -6.59 -16.45 15.39
N GLY A 59 -6.41 -17.04 14.20
CA GLY A 59 -7.52 -17.36 13.29
C GLY A 59 -8.11 -16.17 12.52
N GLY A 60 -7.56 -14.96 12.71
CA GLY A 60 -7.96 -13.74 12.00
C GLY A 60 -6.78 -13.03 11.33
N TRP A 61 -7.04 -11.82 10.87
CA TRP A 61 -6.08 -10.95 10.20
C TRP A 61 -5.88 -9.67 11.01
N LEU A 62 -4.64 -9.40 11.41
CA LEU A 62 -4.25 -8.21 12.14
C LEU A 62 -3.62 -7.20 11.18
N LYS A 63 -4.25 -6.04 11.01
CA LYS A 63 -3.65 -4.92 10.28
C LYS A 63 -2.40 -4.42 11.00
N LEU A 64 -1.30 -4.30 10.27
CA LEU A 64 -0.05 -3.77 10.81
C LEU A 64 0.10 -2.28 10.47
N GLY A 65 0.58 -1.51 11.44
CA GLY A 65 0.90 -0.10 11.28
C GLY A 65 2.40 0.13 11.36
N PHE A 66 3.00 0.51 10.22
CA PHE A 66 4.41 0.91 10.13
C PHE A 66 4.57 1.97 9.04
N ARG A 67 5.78 2.55 8.97
CA ARG A 67 6.26 3.32 7.83
C ARG A 67 7.37 2.57 7.11
N LEU A 68 7.67 2.94 5.88
CA LEU A 68 8.85 2.44 5.19
C LEU A 68 10.10 3.25 5.56
N PRO A 69 11.29 2.66 5.45
CA PRO A 69 12.54 3.41 5.60
C PRO A 69 12.72 4.52 4.56
N LEU A 70 13.40 5.58 4.96
CA LEU A 70 13.85 6.66 4.08
C LEU A 70 15.34 6.53 3.81
N ILE A 71 15.82 7.07 2.69
CA ILE A 71 17.26 7.20 2.43
C ILE A 71 17.71 8.59 2.86
N GLU A 72 18.55 8.67 3.90
CA GLU A 72 19.25 9.90 4.32
C GLU A 72 20.76 9.60 4.30
N ASP A 73 21.55 10.47 3.65
CA ASP A 73 23.02 10.33 3.52
C ASP A 73 23.47 8.93 3.06
N GLY A 74 22.72 8.33 2.15
CA GLY A 74 23.00 7.01 1.57
C GLY A 74 22.68 5.82 2.48
N ARG A 75 21.95 6.04 3.57
CA ARG A 75 21.56 4.98 4.53
C ARG A 75 20.05 4.96 4.73
N GLU A 76 19.50 3.78 4.94
CA GLU A 76 18.11 3.63 5.34
C GLU A 76 17.93 4.05 6.81
N VAL A 77 16.96 4.93 7.07
CA VAL A 77 16.66 5.47 8.39
C VAL A 77 15.16 5.52 8.65
N CYS A 78 14.78 5.41 9.91
CA CYS A 78 13.41 5.59 10.36
C CYS A 78 13.22 6.95 11.02
N ARG A 79 12.36 7.78 10.42
CA ARG A 79 12.04 9.12 10.94
C ARG A 79 10.54 9.28 11.17
N PHE A 80 10.18 9.73 12.36
CA PHE A 80 8.80 10.03 12.73
C PHE A 80 8.66 11.51 13.04
N ALA A 81 8.30 12.32 12.05
CA ALA A 81 7.85 13.68 12.30
C ALA A 81 6.40 13.64 12.80
N MET A 82 6.20 13.73 14.12
CA MET A 82 4.86 13.65 14.74
C MET A 82 3.98 14.89 14.49
N TYR A 83 4.56 16.00 14.01
CA TYR A 83 3.90 17.30 13.97
C TYR A 83 3.07 17.54 12.70
N GLU A 84 3.22 16.72 11.66
CA GLU A 84 2.49 16.85 10.40
C GLU A 84 1.67 15.59 10.16
N ARG A 85 0.33 15.72 10.11
CA ARG A 85 -0.50 14.60 9.64
C ARG A 85 -0.19 14.43 8.15
N PRO A 86 0.15 13.22 7.70
CA PRO A 86 0.41 13.01 6.29
C PRO A 86 -0.83 13.36 5.48
N ILE A 87 -0.63 14.24 4.50
CA ILE A 87 -1.66 14.61 3.55
C ILE A 87 -1.54 13.61 2.41
N GLY A 88 -2.47 12.66 2.35
CA GLY A 88 -2.60 11.77 1.19
C GLY A 88 -2.97 12.56 -0.07
N ALA A 89 -3.12 11.88 -1.19
CA ALA A 89 -3.71 12.41 -2.42
C ALA A 89 -4.64 11.35 -3.00
N VAL A 90 -5.77 11.76 -3.59
CA VAL A 90 -6.51 10.86 -4.49
C VAL A 90 -5.62 10.63 -5.71
N MET A 91 -5.22 9.39 -5.92
CA MET A 91 -4.42 8.94 -7.05
C MET A 91 -5.30 8.14 -8.00
N GLU A 92 -5.04 8.31 -9.30
CA GLU A 92 -5.70 7.56 -10.37
C GLU A 92 -4.92 6.28 -10.68
N LEU A 93 -5.61 5.16 -10.75
CA LEU A 93 -5.16 3.97 -11.48
C LEU A 93 -6.00 3.85 -12.75
N ARG A 94 -5.37 4.15 -13.90
CA ARG A 94 -6.02 4.19 -15.21
C ARG A 94 -6.72 2.87 -15.53
N SER A 95 -7.75 2.95 -16.38
CA SER A 95 -8.37 1.78 -16.99
C SER A 95 -7.31 0.91 -17.69
N ASN A 96 -7.44 -0.41 -17.59
CA ASN A 96 -6.57 -1.38 -18.26
C ASN A 96 -5.07 -1.13 -17.99
N SER A 97 -4.71 -0.80 -16.75
CA SER A 97 -3.35 -0.45 -16.36
C SER A 97 -2.86 -1.17 -15.10
N ASN A 98 -1.54 -1.18 -14.91
CA ASN A 98 -0.87 -1.80 -13.79
C ASN A 98 -0.04 -0.78 -13.02
N LEU A 99 -0.01 -0.96 -11.70
CA LEU A 99 0.91 -0.31 -10.78
C LEU A 99 1.83 -1.39 -10.18
N HIS A 100 3.13 -1.17 -10.28
CA HIS A 100 4.15 -2.07 -9.75
C HIS A 100 4.81 -1.45 -8.53
N TYR A 101 5.08 -2.26 -7.51
CA TYR A 101 5.82 -1.84 -6.33
C TYR A 101 6.76 -2.95 -5.87
N GLU A 102 7.92 -2.56 -5.35
CA GLU A 102 8.92 -3.49 -4.82
C GLU A 102 9.20 -3.16 -3.36
N TRP A 103 9.18 -4.17 -2.50
CA TRP A 103 9.41 -3.99 -1.07
C TRP A 103 10.39 -5.03 -0.53
N ASN A 104 11.41 -4.56 0.19
CA ASN A 104 12.49 -5.37 0.75
C ASN A 104 12.22 -5.88 2.17
N GLN A 105 10.95 -5.89 2.60
CA GLN A 105 10.50 -6.38 3.92
C GLN A 105 10.95 -5.53 5.13
N LYS A 106 11.65 -4.41 4.90
CA LYS A 106 12.06 -3.49 5.97
C LYS A 106 10.94 -2.53 6.33
N ILE A 107 10.83 -2.27 7.63
CA ILE A 107 9.82 -1.42 8.23
C ILE A 107 10.42 -0.50 9.29
N CYS A 108 9.71 0.57 9.53
CA CYS A 108 9.91 1.48 10.65
C CYS A 108 8.68 1.39 11.55
N MET A 109 8.84 0.73 12.70
CA MET A 109 7.80 0.69 13.72
C MET A 109 7.75 2.02 14.48
N PRO A 110 6.55 2.54 14.80
CA PRO A 110 6.42 3.76 15.58
C PRO A 110 6.95 3.53 17.00
N LYS A 111 8.19 3.96 17.25
CA LYS A 111 8.81 3.96 18.58
C LYS A 111 8.83 5.40 19.11
N ILE A 112 8.54 5.59 20.39
CA ILE A 112 8.60 6.91 21.08
C ILE A 112 10.08 7.23 21.35
N VAL A 113 10.87 7.38 20.30
CA VAL A 113 12.30 7.69 20.42
C VAL A 113 12.55 8.98 19.65
N ASN A 114 13.17 9.95 20.32
CA ASN A 114 13.48 11.27 19.75
C ASN A 114 14.58 11.24 18.67
N ASN A 115 15.11 10.05 18.34
CA ASN A 115 16.22 9.86 17.42
C ASN A 115 15.83 8.93 16.27
N SER A 116 16.49 9.13 15.12
CA SER A 116 16.45 8.19 14.00
C SER A 116 16.85 6.79 14.48
N THR A 117 16.05 5.79 14.11
CA THR A 117 16.36 4.38 14.37
C THR A 117 16.66 3.66 13.07
N GLU A 118 17.46 2.59 13.14
CA GLU A 118 17.65 1.70 12.00
C GLU A 118 16.33 0.96 11.67
N PRO A 119 16.06 0.70 10.39
CA PRO A 119 14.97 -0.17 9.98
C PRO A 119 15.10 -1.57 10.57
N GLU A 120 13.96 -2.19 10.81
CA GLU A 120 13.90 -3.59 11.19
C GLU A 120 13.18 -4.40 10.13
N MET A 121 13.51 -5.69 10.06
CA MET A 121 12.78 -6.62 9.22
C MET A 121 11.44 -6.93 9.87
N ILE A 122 10.38 -6.91 9.06
CA ILE A 122 9.08 -7.39 9.53
C ILE A 122 9.20 -8.84 10.04
N GLU A 123 8.39 -9.18 11.05
CA GLU A 123 8.42 -10.51 11.62
C GLU A 123 8.07 -11.60 10.60
N ARG A 124 8.54 -12.82 10.84
CA ARG A 124 8.16 -13.99 10.06
C ARG A 124 6.67 -14.30 10.25
N GLY A 125 6.06 -14.89 9.23
CA GLY A 125 4.66 -15.31 9.31
C GLY A 125 3.95 -15.26 7.97
N ARG A 126 2.62 -15.38 8.05
CA ARG A 126 1.73 -15.37 6.89
C ARG A 126 1.04 -14.02 6.77
N TYR A 127 1.05 -13.47 5.57
CA TYR A 127 0.66 -12.11 5.27
C TYR A 127 -0.22 -12.02 4.03
N ARG A 128 -0.92 -10.90 3.90
CA ARG A 128 -1.55 -10.44 2.66
C ARG A 128 -1.54 -8.91 2.60
N PHE A 129 -1.42 -8.35 1.41
CA PHE A 129 -1.60 -6.93 1.18
C PHE A 129 -3.07 -6.59 1.02
N VAL A 130 -3.41 -5.35 1.37
CA VAL A 130 -4.76 -4.79 1.30
C VAL A 130 -4.70 -3.42 0.66
N LEU A 131 -5.51 -3.21 -0.36
CA LEU A 131 -5.76 -1.91 -0.96
C LEU A 131 -7.22 -1.51 -0.76
N HIS A 132 -7.41 -0.24 -0.40
CA HIS A 132 -8.71 0.41 -0.41
C HIS A 132 -8.78 1.32 -1.63
N TYR A 133 -9.82 1.16 -2.45
CA TYR A 133 -10.04 1.93 -3.66
C TYR A 133 -11.51 2.33 -3.81
N SER A 134 -11.80 3.21 -4.76
CA SER A 134 -13.17 3.57 -5.15
C SER A 134 -13.32 3.61 -6.66
N LEU A 135 -14.54 3.33 -7.13
CA LEU A 135 -14.92 3.57 -8.53
C LEU A 135 -15.29 5.04 -8.76
N ASP A 136 -15.63 5.76 -7.70
CA ASP A 136 -16.02 7.17 -7.75
C ASP A 136 -14.92 8.05 -7.15
N THR A 137 -14.60 9.15 -7.83
CA THR A 137 -13.82 10.22 -7.18
C THR A 137 -14.74 11.08 -6.35
N VAL A 138 -14.33 11.36 -5.11
CA VAL A 138 -14.67 12.64 -4.52
C VAL A 138 -13.54 13.61 -4.87
N LYS A 139 -13.90 14.86 -5.18
CA LYS A 139 -12.93 15.91 -5.54
C LYS A 139 -11.79 15.92 -4.52
N SER A 140 -10.55 15.73 -4.98
CA SER A 140 -9.41 16.20 -4.22
C SER A 140 -9.46 17.73 -4.25
N GLU A 141 -9.57 18.37 -3.09
CA GLU A 141 -9.31 19.80 -3.03
C GLU A 141 -7.89 20.09 -3.50
N ASN A 142 -7.60 21.34 -3.88
CA ASN A 142 -6.35 21.71 -4.53
C ASN A 142 -5.17 21.57 -3.56
N ILE A 143 -4.61 20.35 -3.43
CA ILE A 143 -3.50 20.03 -2.50
C ILE A 143 -2.28 20.92 -2.74
N LYS A 144 -2.06 21.38 -3.97
CA LYS A 144 -0.95 22.30 -4.29
C LYS A 144 -1.11 23.66 -3.63
N ASN A 145 -2.34 24.16 -3.51
CA ASN A 145 -2.61 25.51 -3.03
C ASN A 145 -3.21 25.55 -1.62
N GLU A 146 -3.82 24.46 -1.15
CA GLU A 146 -4.56 24.39 0.11
C GLU A 146 -4.32 23.05 0.85
N PRO A 147 -3.07 22.68 1.17
CA PRO A 147 -2.72 21.39 1.80
C PRO A 147 -3.37 21.15 3.18
N TRP A 148 -3.87 22.20 3.85
CA TRP A 148 -4.51 22.12 5.17
C TRP A 148 -5.99 21.72 5.14
N LYS A 149 -6.66 21.78 4.00
CA LYS A 149 -8.07 21.40 3.93
C LYS A 149 -8.23 19.87 3.92
N ARG A 150 -9.28 19.39 4.59
CA ARG A 150 -9.64 17.95 4.75
C ARG A 150 -11.13 17.74 4.45
N PRO A 151 -11.56 16.56 3.96
CA PRO A 151 -10.79 15.34 3.70
C PRO A 151 -10.68 15.01 2.21
N ILE A 152 -9.68 14.20 1.91
CA ILE A 152 -9.59 13.42 0.69
C ILE A 152 -10.50 12.23 0.91
N GLU A 153 -11.74 12.37 0.46
CA GLU A 153 -12.71 11.29 0.54
C GLU A 153 -12.54 10.40 -0.70
N LEU A 154 -12.37 9.11 -0.46
CA LEU A 154 -12.78 8.14 -1.48
C LEU A 154 -14.31 8.07 -1.43
N GLY A 155 -14.95 7.82 -2.57
CA GLY A 155 -16.39 7.55 -2.61
C GLY A 155 -16.73 6.25 -1.89
N GLU A 156 -17.56 5.41 -2.51
CA GLU A 156 -17.79 4.06 -1.99
C GLU A 156 -16.46 3.28 -1.95
N ILE A 157 -16.03 2.88 -0.75
CA ILE A 157 -14.76 2.18 -0.55
C ILE A 157 -14.94 0.70 -0.84
N LYS A 158 -14.15 0.20 -1.78
CA LYS A 158 -13.96 -1.21 -2.08
C LYS A 158 -12.59 -1.67 -1.60
N VAL A 159 -12.48 -2.95 -1.30
CA VAL A 159 -11.25 -3.56 -0.80
C VAL A 159 -10.83 -4.69 -1.73
N VAL A 160 -9.53 -4.73 -2.05
CA VAL A 160 -8.91 -5.87 -2.73
C VAL A 160 -7.75 -6.38 -1.89
N TYR A 161 -7.63 -7.70 -1.84
CA TYR A 161 -6.56 -8.42 -1.13
C TYR A 161 -5.61 -9.04 -2.14
N SER A 162 -4.32 -9.08 -1.81
CA SER A 162 -3.39 -9.95 -2.55
C SER A 162 -3.64 -11.42 -2.23
N ASN A 163 -3.03 -12.30 -3.01
CA ASN A 163 -2.77 -13.67 -2.53
C ASN A 163 -2.02 -13.63 -1.19
N GLU A 164 -2.21 -14.69 -0.40
CA GLU A 164 -1.44 -14.89 0.82
C GLU A 164 0.01 -15.24 0.46
N PHE A 165 0.94 -14.82 1.32
CA PHE A 165 2.35 -15.18 1.22
C PHE A 165 2.97 -15.41 2.60
N ILE A 166 4.08 -16.14 2.62
CA ILE A 166 4.83 -16.50 3.84
C ILE A 166 6.21 -15.83 3.80
N LEU A 167 6.59 -15.24 4.93
CA LEU A 167 7.94 -14.75 5.20
C LEU A 167 8.67 -15.74 6.11
N GLU A 168 9.78 -16.30 5.62
CA GLU A 168 10.54 -17.40 6.26
C GLU A 168 11.74 -16.99 7.13
#